data_AF-K9X708-F1
#
_entry.id   AF-K9X708-F1
#
_cell.length_a   1.000
_cell.length_b   1.000
_cell.length_c   1.000
_cell.angle_alpha   90.00
_cell.angle_beta   90.00
_cell.angle_gamma   90.00
#
_symmetry.space_group_name_H-M   'P 1'
#
loop_
_entity.id
_entity.type
_entity.pdbx_description
1 polymer ?
#
loop_
_entity_poly.entity_id
_entity_poly.type
_entity_poly.pdbx_seq_one_letter_code
_entity_poly.pdbx_strand_id
1 'polypeptide(L)'
;MATKDWLDNHAKVTAYLDFSLYASLEKWMQKHKIKKASQALTIILEHYLEGNIPIEVLPENLEQEVKQLKVKTTEIDSLEATVAEQQSEFNDEINSLRTEIDELRQALINAGLSSLKEKVEDIPRGQIKFSYSDGDIKQGLTKTDLCERIDINGSTINQWATMLNLDPDEYLFELTGWKKPPNTRRYFPVKDNESNL
;
A
#
# COMPACT_ATOMS: atom_id res chain seq x y z
N MET A 1 0.47 -44.84 36.12
CA MET A 1 0.78 -43.45 35.73
C MET A 1 1.64 -42.85 36.84
N ALA A 2 2.70 -42.12 36.50
CA ALA A 2 3.54 -41.47 37.51
C ALA A 2 2.75 -40.32 38.17
N THR A 3 2.72 -40.28 39.50
CA THR A 3 2.09 -39.24 40.32
C THR A 3 3.16 -38.38 40.99
N LYS A 4 2.80 -37.20 41.52
CA LYS A 4 3.73 -36.31 42.24
C LYS A 4 4.39 -37.02 43.44
N ASP A 5 3.60 -37.78 44.21
CA ASP A 5 4.10 -38.66 45.27
C ASP A 5 5.11 -39.72 44.80
N TRP A 6 5.01 -40.16 43.54
CA TRP A 6 5.97 -41.13 42.98
C TRP A 6 7.30 -40.45 42.65
N LEU A 7 7.30 -39.21 42.14
CA LEU A 7 8.50 -38.44 41.82
C LEU A 7 9.31 -38.12 43.08
N ASP A 8 8.63 -37.72 44.16
CA ASP A 8 9.26 -37.33 45.43
C ASP A 8 9.91 -38.51 46.17
N ASN A 9 9.39 -39.73 45.96
CA ASN A 9 9.87 -40.94 46.62
C ASN A 9 10.94 -41.72 45.82
N HIS A 10 11.25 -41.34 44.58
CA HIS A 10 12.24 -42.01 43.74
C HIS A 10 13.44 -41.09 43.46
N ALA A 11 14.49 -41.21 44.28
CA ALA A 11 15.67 -40.34 44.24
C ALA A 11 16.50 -40.39 42.94
N LYS A 12 16.33 -41.42 42.10
CA LYS A 12 17.02 -41.56 40.81
C LYS A 12 16.12 -42.28 39.80
N VAL A 13 15.82 -41.62 38.69
CA VAL A 13 15.13 -42.19 37.53
C VAL A 13 16.08 -42.13 36.33
N THR A 14 16.27 -43.26 35.66
CA THR A 14 17.01 -43.34 34.40
C THR A 14 16.02 -43.25 33.24
N ALA A 15 16.20 -42.25 32.37
CA ALA A 15 15.41 -42.08 31.16
C ALA A 15 16.33 -42.13 29.95
N TYR A 16 15.91 -42.87 28.93
CA TYR A 16 16.56 -42.88 27.63
C TYR A 16 15.85 -41.89 26.73
N LEU A 17 16.59 -40.89 26.26
CA LEU A 17 16.12 -39.92 25.28
C LEU A 17 16.72 -40.30 23.93
N ASP A 18 15.90 -40.30 22.89
CA ASP A 18 16.41 -40.39 21.52
C ASP A 18 17.15 -39.10 21.14
N PHE A 19 17.93 -39.17 20.07
CA PHE A 19 18.77 -38.05 19.63
C PHE A 19 17.94 -36.81 19.24
N SER A 20 16.77 -37.01 18.62
CA SER A 20 15.86 -35.93 18.22
C SER A 20 15.25 -35.20 19.42
N LEU A 21 14.86 -35.94 20.45
CA LEU A 21 14.31 -35.44 21.70
C LEU A 21 15.39 -34.71 22.50
N TYR A 22 16.60 -35.26 22.55
CA TYR A 22 17.73 -34.57 23.20
C TYR A 22 18.04 -33.24 22.50
N ALA A 23 18.07 -33.20 21.16
CA ALA A 23 18.28 -31.96 20.42
C ALA A 23 17.19 -30.91 20.69
N SER A 24 15.94 -31.36 20.86
CA SER A 24 14.81 -30.48 21.19
C SER A 24 14.90 -29.96 22.62
N LEU A 25 15.30 -30.81 23.56
CA LEU A 25 15.59 -30.46 24.95
C LEU A 25 16.74 -29.45 25.04
N GLU A 26 17.80 -29.61 24.25
CA GLU A 26 18.96 -28.71 24.24
C GLU A 26 18.60 -27.31 23.76
N LYS A 27 17.76 -27.19 22.71
CA LYS A 27 17.22 -25.90 22.27
C LYS A 27 16.39 -25.23 23.36
N TRP A 28 15.54 -25.99 24.05
CA TRP A 28 14.75 -25.48 25.16
C TRP A 28 15.65 -25.05 26.34
N MET A 29 16.66 -25.84 26.69
CA MET A 29 17.65 -25.51 27.72
C MET A 29 18.40 -24.21 27.41
N GLN A 30 18.80 -23.98 26.15
CA GLN A 30 19.42 -22.73 25.71
C GLN A 30 18.47 -21.54 25.88
N LYS A 31 17.21 -21.68 25.45
CA LYS A 31 16.17 -20.65 25.57
C LYS A 31 15.91 -20.26 27.03
N HIS A 32 15.94 -21.23 27.94
CA HIS A 32 15.64 -21.05 29.38
C HIS A 32 16.88 -20.91 30.27
N LYS A 33 18.10 -20.81 29.69
CA LYS A 33 19.39 -20.68 30.40
C LYS A 33 19.67 -21.80 31.42
N ILE A 34 19.22 -23.02 31.14
CA ILE A 34 19.41 -24.19 32.00
C ILE A 34 20.68 -24.95 31.57
N LYS A 35 21.56 -25.26 32.52
CA LYS A 35 22.88 -25.87 32.24
C LYS A 35 22.90 -27.39 32.39
N LYS A 36 21.90 -28.00 33.02
CA LYS A 36 21.86 -29.45 33.30
C LYS A 36 20.57 -30.06 32.76
N ALA A 37 20.69 -31.14 31.98
CA ALA A 37 19.55 -31.86 31.42
C ALA A 37 18.63 -32.44 32.50
N SER A 38 19.18 -32.89 33.62
CA SER A 38 18.38 -33.37 34.76
C SER A 38 17.47 -32.28 35.33
N GLN A 39 17.98 -31.05 35.48
CA GLN A 39 17.17 -29.92 35.96
C GLN A 39 16.07 -29.57 34.97
N ALA A 40 16.38 -29.59 33.67
CA ALA A 40 15.38 -29.33 32.62
C ALA A 40 14.24 -30.36 32.66
N LEU A 41 14.58 -31.65 32.78
CA LEU A 41 13.60 -32.73 32.85
C LEU A 41 12.75 -32.66 34.11
N THR A 42 13.34 -32.35 35.27
CA THR A 42 12.58 -32.16 36.51
C THR A 42 11.56 -31.03 36.36
N ILE A 43 11.96 -29.87 35.83
CA ILE A 43 11.06 -28.74 35.62
C ILE A 43 9.90 -29.11 34.68
N ILE A 44 10.20 -29.77 33.56
CA ILE A 44 9.18 -30.18 32.58
C ILE A 44 8.20 -31.19 33.21
N LEU A 45 8.71 -32.16 33.98
CA LEU A 45 7.89 -33.16 34.65
C LEU A 45 7.03 -32.57 35.77
N GLU A 46 7.58 -31.66 36.58
CA GLU A 46 6.84 -30.94 37.62
C GLU A 46 5.67 -30.16 37.00
N HIS A 47 5.92 -29.42 35.91
CA HIS A 47 4.86 -28.68 35.21
C HIS A 47 3.79 -29.61 34.63
N TYR A 48 4.20 -30.73 34.02
CA TYR A 48 3.27 -31.73 33.49
C TYR A 48 2.41 -32.38 34.58
N LEU A 49 2.99 -32.70 35.73
CA LEU A 49 2.31 -33.32 36.87
C LEU A 49 1.38 -32.35 37.59
N GLU A 50 1.65 -31.05 37.54
CA GLU A 50 0.79 -29.99 38.08
C GLU A 50 -0.39 -29.62 37.17
N GLY A 51 -0.54 -30.30 36.02
CA GLY A 51 -1.63 -30.05 35.07
C GLY A 51 -1.44 -28.78 34.24
N ASN A 52 -0.30 -28.09 34.40
CA ASN A 52 0.09 -26.94 33.61
C ASN A 52 0.93 -27.44 32.42
N ILE A 53 0.23 -27.85 31.36
CA ILE A 53 0.86 -27.95 30.02
C ILE A 53 1.55 -26.60 29.77
N PRO A 54 2.80 -26.55 29.27
CA PRO A 54 3.45 -25.29 28.94
C PRO A 54 2.66 -24.60 27.82
N ILE A 55 1.62 -23.86 28.18
CA ILE A 55 1.09 -22.79 27.37
C ILE A 55 2.25 -21.82 27.30
N GLU A 56 2.72 -21.59 26.07
CA GLU A 56 3.75 -20.63 25.75
C GLU A 56 3.56 -19.38 26.62
N VAL A 57 4.43 -19.22 27.63
CA VAL A 57 4.55 -17.94 28.31
C VAL A 57 5.01 -17.00 27.20
N LEU A 58 4.07 -16.19 26.71
CA LEU A 58 4.37 -15.13 25.75
C LEU A 58 5.52 -14.34 26.40
N PRO A 59 6.75 -14.38 25.85
CA PRO A 59 7.86 -13.68 26.48
C PRO A 59 7.44 -12.22 26.64
N GLU A 60 7.64 -11.66 27.82
CA GLU A 60 7.26 -10.29 28.20
C GLU A 60 7.70 -9.23 27.16
N ASN A 61 8.74 -9.54 26.39
CA ASN A 61 9.19 -8.79 25.23
C ASN A 61 8.16 -8.71 24.08
N LEU A 62 7.48 -9.82 23.74
CA LEU A 62 6.42 -9.84 22.71
C LEU A 62 5.17 -9.09 23.17
N GLU A 63 4.82 -9.12 24.46
CA GLU A 63 3.71 -8.30 24.97
C GLU A 63 4.01 -6.80 24.88
N GLN A 64 5.26 -6.42 25.16
CA GLN A 64 5.72 -5.04 25.01
C GLN A 64 5.75 -4.61 23.54
N GLU A 65 6.23 -5.47 22.63
CA GLU A 65 6.19 -5.23 21.18
C GLU A 65 4.75 -5.06 20.67
N VAL A 66 3.82 -5.93 21.08
CA VAL A 66 2.40 -5.81 20.69
C VAL A 66 1.78 -4.52 21.21
N LYS A 67 2.11 -4.08 22.44
CA LYS A 67 1.66 -2.79 22.98
C LYS A 67 2.23 -1.62 22.18
N GLN A 68 3.52 -1.63 21.85
CA GLN A 68 4.14 -0.58 21.03
C GLN A 68 3.58 -0.55 19.61
N LEU A 69 3.31 -1.71 19.01
CA LEU A 69 2.68 -1.79 17.69
C LEU A 69 1.28 -1.20 17.71
N LYS A 70 0.46 -1.50 18.74
CA LYS A 70 -0.87 -0.88 18.89
C LYS A 70 -0.80 0.64 18.99
N VAL A 71 0.14 1.19 19.74
CA VAL A 71 0.33 2.65 19.84
C VAL A 71 0.72 3.24 18.49
N LYS A 72 1.66 2.62 17.77
CA LYS A 72 2.03 3.05 16.41
C LYS A 72 0.86 2.99 15.43
N THR A 73 0.02 1.96 15.51
CA THR A 73 -1.20 1.87 14.68
C THR A 73 -2.14 3.04 14.96
N THR A 74 -2.37 3.40 16.22
CA THR A 74 -3.22 4.56 16.55
C THR A 74 -2.61 5.90 16.10
N GLU A 75 -1.28 6.03 16.12
CA GLU A 75 -0.60 7.21 15.57
C GLU A 75 -0.77 7.28 14.05
N ILE A 76 -0.66 6.15 13.34
CA ILE A 76 -0.91 6.07 11.90
C ILE A 76 -2.35 6.46 11.57
N ASP A 77 -3.35 5.91 12.27
CA ASP A 77 -4.76 6.24 12.05
C ASP A 77 -5.01 7.76 12.25
N SER A 78 -4.34 8.37 13.24
CA SER A 78 -4.45 9.81 13.48
C SER A 78 -3.79 10.65 12.37
N LEU A 79 -2.65 10.20 11.85
CA LEU A 79 -1.95 10.87 10.76
C LEU A 79 -2.75 10.76 9.45
N GLU A 80 -3.32 9.59 9.15
CA GLU A 80 -4.19 9.39 7.99
C GLU A 80 -5.41 10.32 8.02
N ALA A 81 -6.03 10.50 9.20
CA ALA A 81 -7.13 11.45 9.37
C ALA A 81 -6.68 12.90 9.10
N THR A 82 -5.53 13.32 9.62
CA THR A 82 -5.01 14.69 9.38
C THR A 82 -4.63 14.93 7.92
N VAL A 83 -4.06 13.93 7.23
CA VAL A 83 -3.72 14.02 5.81
C VAL A 83 -4.98 14.10 4.96
N ALA A 84 -6.02 13.34 5.29
CA ALA A 84 -7.30 13.41 4.60
C ALA A 84 -7.96 14.79 4.76
N GLU A 85 -7.88 15.39 5.95
CA GLU A 85 -8.40 16.74 6.22
C GLU A 85 -7.63 17.79 5.43
N GLN A 86 -6.29 17.77 5.46
CA GLN A 86 -5.46 18.67 4.67
C GLN A 86 -5.70 18.54 3.16
N GLN A 87 -5.86 17.32 2.66
CA GLN A 87 -6.16 17.08 1.25
C GLN A 87 -7.53 17.66 0.86
N SER A 88 -8.51 17.61 1.75
CA SER A 88 -9.82 18.24 1.55
C SER A 88 -9.69 19.76 1.48
N GLU A 89 -8.98 20.37 2.42
CA GLU A 89 -8.75 21.83 2.45
C GLU A 89 -8.05 22.32 1.17
N PHE A 90 -7.00 21.62 0.73
CA PHE A 90 -6.32 21.95 -0.52
C PHE A 90 -7.24 21.83 -1.75
N ASN A 91 -8.09 20.81 -1.79
CA ASN A 91 -9.04 20.64 -2.89
C ASN A 91 -10.08 21.77 -2.91
N ASP A 92 -10.55 22.21 -1.75
CA ASP A 92 -11.49 23.33 -1.62
C ASP A 92 -10.85 24.64 -2.06
N GLU A 93 -9.59 24.89 -1.69
CA GLU A 93 -8.83 26.07 -2.13
C GLU A 93 -8.62 26.07 -3.66
N ILE A 94 -8.28 24.92 -4.26
CA ILE A 94 -8.17 24.77 -5.72
C ILE A 94 -9.51 25.09 -6.40
N ASN A 95 -10.62 24.62 -5.85
CA ASN A 95 -11.94 24.89 -6.41
C ASN A 95 -12.35 26.37 -6.27
N SER A 96 -11.98 27.01 -5.16
CA SER A 96 -12.18 28.46 -4.98
C SER A 96 -11.39 29.25 -6.03
N LEU A 97 -10.09 28.95 -6.19
CA LEU A 97 -9.23 29.61 -7.18
C LEU A 97 -9.74 29.42 -8.62
N ARG A 98 -10.23 28.23 -8.96
CA ARG A 98 -10.87 27.99 -10.26
C ARG A 98 -12.07 28.90 -10.48
N THR A 99 -12.93 29.02 -9.47
CA THR A 99 -14.12 29.88 -9.51
C THR A 99 -13.73 31.34 -9.69
N GLU A 100 -12.73 31.83 -8.94
CA GLU A 100 -12.23 33.20 -9.07
C GLU A 100 -11.63 33.49 -10.46
N ILE A 101 -10.88 32.54 -11.01
CA ILE A 101 -10.33 32.65 -12.38
C ILE A 101 -11.46 32.72 -13.42
N ASP A 102 -12.52 31.92 -13.25
CA ASP A 102 -13.68 31.94 -14.14
C ASP A 102 -14.47 33.25 -14.04
N GLU A 103 -14.63 33.79 -12.84
CA GLU A 103 -15.27 35.11 -12.65
C GLU A 103 -14.46 36.23 -13.29
N LEU A 104 -13.12 36.23 -13.10
CA LEU A 104 -12.21 37.17 -13.75
C LEU A 104 -12.27 37.04 -15.28
N ARG A 105 -12.36 35.82 -15.80
CA ARG A 105 -12.55 35.54 -17.23
C ARG A 105 -13.83 36.19 -17.74
N GLN A 106 -14.97 35.98 -17.07
CA GLN A 106 -16.24 36.59 -17.46
C GLN A 106 -16.19 38.11 -17.41
N ALA A 107 -15.56 38.69 -16.39
CA ALA A 107 -15.37 40.13 -16.27
C ALA A 107 -14.52 40.70 -17.42
N LEU A 108 -13.42 40.03 -17.80
CA LEU A 108 -12.56 40.44 -18.91
C LEU A 108 -13.24 40.29 -20.27
N ILE A 109 -14.04 39.23 -20.48
CA ILE A 109 -14.85 39.06 -21.68
C ILE A 109 -15.89 40.18 -21.80
N ASN A 110 -16.60 40.47 -20.71
CA ASN A 110 -17.59 41.55 -20.66
C ASN A 110 -16.96 42.94 -20.87
N ALA A 111 -15.69 43.12 -20.48
CA ALA A 111 -14.91 44.33 -20.72
C ALA A 111 -14.39 44.47 -22.17
N GLY A 112 -14.72 43.53 -23.06
CA GLY A 112 -14.44 43.63 -24.51
C GLY A 112 -13.18 42.92 -24.97
N LEU A 113 -12.45 42.22 -24.09
CA LEU A 113 -11.34 41.33 -24.48
C LEU A 113 -11.88 39.97 -24.97
N SER A 114 -12.73 40.00 -25.99
CA SER A 114 -13.27 38.80 -26.64
C SER A 114 -12.18 37.92 -27.28
N SER A 115 -10.98 38.46 -27.52
CA SER A 115 -9.79 37.70 -27.92
C SER A 115 -9.21 36.80 -26.82
N LEU A 116 -9.59 36.98 -25.55
CA LEU A 116 -9.29 36.01 -24.48
C LEU A 116 -10.20 34.79 -24.52
N LYS A 117 -11.41 34.90 -25.08
CA LYS A 117 -12.32 33.78 -25.28
C LYS A 117 -11.70 32.68 -26.15
N GLU A 118 -10.85 33.08 -27.10
CA GLU A 118 -10.15 32.18 -28.03
C GLU A 118 -8.78 31.72 -27.49
N LYS A 119 -8.18 32.45 -26.54
CA LYS A 119 -6.88 32.13 -25.93
C LYS A 119 -6.97 31.30 -24.65
N VAL A 120 -8.14 31.24 -24.03
CA VAL A 120 -8.45 30.38 -22.89
C VAL A 120 -9.53 29.41 -23.36
N GLU A 121 -9.13 28.45 -24.19
CA GLU A 121 -9.93 27.26 -24.47
C GLU A 121 -10.14 26.52 -23.15
N ASP A 122 -11.33 25.97 -22.91
CA ASP A 122 -11.58 25.08 -21.78
C ASP A 122 -10.82 23.77 -22.07
N ILE A 123 -9.52 23.75 -21.75
CA ILE A 123 -8.64 22.62 -22.01
C ILE A 123 -9.13 21.45 -21.15
N PRO A 124 -9.57 20.32 -21.74
CA PRO A 124 -10.02 19.16 -20.99
C PRO A 124 -8.91 18.66 -20.06
N ARG A 125 -9.25 18.34 -18.82
CA ARG A 125 -8.33 17.79 -17.81
C ARG A 125 -8.95 16.55 -17.17
N GLY A 126 -8.10 15.62 -16.73
CA GLY A 126 -8.52 14.35 -16.13
C GLY A 126 -9.01 13.30 -17.13
N GLN A 127 -9.25 12.08 -16.62
CA GLN A 127 -9.54 10.91 -17.45
C GLN A 127 -10.93 10.97 -18.10
N ILE A 128 -10.94 10.99 -19.43
CA ILE A 128 -12.11 10.85 -20.27
C ILE A 128 -12.42 9.36 -20.44
N LYS A 129 -13.62 8.96 -20.04
CA LYS A 129 -14.08 7.58 -20.24
C LYS A 129 -14.39 7.35 -21.72
N PHE A 130 -13.73 6.37 -22.31
CA PHE A 130 -14.00 5.91 -23.67
C PHE A 130 -14.08 4.38 -23.73
N SER A 131 -14.69 3.85 -24.79
CA SER A 131 -14.85 2.41 -24.96
C SER A 131 -13.62 1.77 -25.64
N TYR A 132 -13.23 0.59 -25.17
CA TYR A 132 -12.16 -0.20 -25.77
C TYR A 132 -12.45 -1.69 -25.64
N SER A 133 -11.90 -2.47 -26.57
CA SER A 133 -12.03 -3.92 -26.62
C SER A 133 -10.80 -4.61 -26.00
N ASP A 134 -10.93 -5.89 -25.66
CA ASP A 134 -9.79 -6.71 -25.20
C ASP A 134 -8.68 -6.82 -26.26
N GLY A 135 -9.01 -6.68 -27.54
CA GLY A 135 -8.05 -6.62 -28.63
C GLY A 135 -7.18 -5.36 -28.56
N ASP A 136 -7.78 -4.22 -28.23
CA ASP A 136 -7.09 -2.94 -28.08
C ASP A 136 -6.10 -2.97 -26.92
N ILE A 137 -6.48 -3.60 -25.81
CA ILE A 137 -5.61 -3.75 -24.63
C ILE A 137 -4.36 -4.55 -25.00
N LYS A 138 -4.51 -5.61 -25.80
CA LYS A 138 -3.41 -6.50 -26.19
C LYS A 138 -2.51 -5.90 -27.27
N GLN A 139 -3.10 -5.26 -28.28
CA GLN A 139 -2.35 -4.74 -29.43
C GLN A 139 -1.84 -3.31 -29.22
N GLY A 140 -2.46 -2.56 -28.30
CA GLY A 140 -2.20 -1.15 -28.08
C GLY A 140 -2.85 -0.27 -29.15
N LEU A 141 -3.23 0.94 -28.74
CA LEU A 141 -3.86 1.93 -29.62
C LEU A 141 -2.82 2.90 -30.16
N THR A 142 -3.02 3.41 -31.37
CA THR A 142 -2.20 4.51 -31.88
C THR A 142 -2.68 5.84 -31.30
N LYS A 143 -1.87 6.89 -31.44
CA LYS A 143 -2.26 8.26 -31.04
C LYS A 143 -3.57 8.67 -31.73
N THR A 144 -3.71 8.35 -33.02
CA THR A 144 -4.92 8.65 -33.80
C THR A 144 -6.13 7.91 -33.24
N ASP A 145 -6.01 6.61 -32.94
CA ASP A 145 -7.12 5.82 -32.40
C ASP A 145 -7.60 6.37 -31.05
N LEU A 146 -6.68 6.80 -30.18
CA LEU A 146 -7.03 7.40 -28.89
C LEU A 146 -7.74 8.73 -29.08
N CYS A 147 -7.20 9.61 -29.92
CA CYS A 147 -7.79 10.90 -30.28
C CYS A 147 -9.22 10.75 -30.83
N GLU A 148 -9.45 9.80 -31.74
CA GLU A 148 -10.78 9.51 -32.29
C GLU A 148 -11.76 9.04 -31.20
N ARG A 149 -11.30 8.24 -30.23
CA ARG A 149 -12.16 7.70 -29.17
C ARG A 149 -12.57 8.71 -28.11
N ILE A 150 -11.74 9.73 -27.89
CA ILE A 150 -12.03 10.85 -26.98
C ILE A 150 -12.61 12.07 -27.71
N ASP A 151 -12.86 11.96 -29.02
CA ASP A 151 -13.39 13.02 -29.90
C ASP A 151 -12.55 14.32 -29.88
N ILE A 152 -11.22 14.18 -29.86
CA ILE A 152 -10.28 15.32 -29.87
C ILE A 152 -9.27 15.14 -31.00
N ASN A 153 -9.05 16.18 -31.80
CA ASN A 153 -8.08 16.14 -32.89
C ASN A 153 -6.63 16.11 -32.36
N GLY A 154 -5.75 15.37 -33.03
CA GLY A 154 -4.34 15.23 -32.61
C GLY A 154 -3.55 16.54 -32.63
N SER A 155 -3.90 17.50 -33.49
CA SER A 155 -3.31 18.84 -33.48
C SER A 155 -3.69 19.62 -32.22
N THR A 156 -4.94 19.49 -31.79
CA THR A 156 -5.49 20.15 -30.60
C THR A 156 -4.82 19.61 -29.33
N ILE A 157 -4.59 18.29 -29.25
CA ILE A 157 -3.79 17.68 -28.18
C ILE A 157 -2.39 18.29 -28.09
N ASN A 158 -1.70 18.46 -29.22
CA ASN A 158 -0.34 19.04 -29.21
C ASN A 158 -0.36 20.52 -28.79
N GLN A 159 -1.36 21.27 -29.24
CA GLN A 159 -1.55 22.68 -28.86
C GLN A 159 -1.81 22.80 -27.36
N TRP A 160 -2.75 22.03 -26.81
CA TRP A 160 -3.09 22.04 -25.39
C TRP A 160 -1.94 21.55 -24.52
N ALA A 161 -1.23 20.49 -24.93
CA ALA A 161 -0.04 20.04 -24.23
C ALA A 161 1.01 21.16 -24.14
N THR A 162 1.24 21.90 -25.24
CA THR A 162 2.15 23.05 -25.26
C THR A 162 1.68 24.17 -24.33
N MET A 163 0.38 24.50 -24.33
CA MET A 163 -0.20 25.52 -23.44
C MET A 163 -0.07 25.13 -21.96
N LEU A 164 -0.11 23.83 -21.65
CA LEU A 164 0.05 23.28 -20.30
C LEU A 164 1.51 23.00 -19.90
N ASN A 165 2.49 23.27 -20.78
CA ASN A 165 3.89 22.87 -20.60
C ASN A 165 4.07 21.36 -20.33
N LEU A 166 3.26 20.52 -20.97
CA LEU A 166 3.32 19.06 -20.92
C LEU A 166 3.83 18.48 -22.24
N ASP A 167 4.41 17.27 -22.20
CA ASP A 167 4.62 16.52 -23.42
C ASP A 167 3.27 16.02 -23.99
N PRO A 168 3.05 16.01 -25.32
CA PRO A 168 1.80 15.52 -25.89
C PRO A 168 1.43 14.09 -25.52
N ASP A 169 2.42 13.22 -25.27
CA ASP A 169 2.18 11.84 -24.83
C ASP A 169 1.79 11.79 -23.34
N GLU A 170 2.33 12.68 -22.51
CA GLU A 170 1.93 12.85 -21.10
C GLU A 170 0.50 13.41 -20.98
N TYR A 171 0.16 14.39 -21.82
CA TYR A 171 -1.18 14.96 -21.82
C TYR A 171 -2.23 13.95 -22.31
N LEU A 172 -1.91 13.15 -23.34
CA LEU A 172 -2.75 12.02 -23.75
C LEU A 172 -2.90 10.98 -22.64
N PHE A 173 -1.84 10.72 -21.88
CA PHE A 173 -1.92 9.82 -20.73
C PHE A 173 -2.85 10.37 -19.65
N GLU A 174 -2.81 11.67 -19.34
CA GLU A 174 -3.74 12.30 -18.39
C GLU A 174 -5.21 12.11 -18.82
N LEU A 175 -5.49 12.30 -20.11
CA LEU A 175 -6.85 12.20 -20.65
C LEU A 175 -7.35 10.78 -20.80
N THR A 176 -6.49 9.81 -21.07
CA THR A 176 -6.92 8.45 -21.45
C THR A 176 -6.59 7.40 -20.41
N GLY A 177 -5.57 7.62 -19.58
CA GLY A 177 -4.94 6.59 -18.74
C GLY A 177 -4.07 5.60 -19.52
N TRP A 178 -3.83 5.84 -20.82
CA TRP A 178 -3.03 4.97 -21.68
C TRP A 178 -1.64 5.57 -21.89
N LYS A 179 -0.61 4.81 -21.55
CA LYS A 179 0.79 5.25 -21.57
C LYS A 179 1.51 4.66 -22.76
N LYS A 180 2.44 5.43 -23.34
CA LYS A 180 3.32 4.99 -24.42
C LYS A 180 4.64 4.47 -23.84
N PRO A 181 4.96 3.17 -23.99
CA PRO A 181 6.24 2.65 -23.56
C PRO A 181 7.39 3.14 -24.46
N PRO A 182 8.62 3.24 -23.94
CA PRO A 182 9.79 3.63 -24.73
C PRO A 182 9.96 2.68 -25.92
N ASN A 183 10.31 3.23 -27.09
CA ASN A 183 10.44 2.54 -28.38
C ASN A 183 9.16 1.98 -29.02
N THR A 184 7.98 2.35 -28.54
CA THR A 184 6.70 1.93 -29.15
C THR A 184 5.94 3.11 -29.72
N ARG A 185 5.24 2.91 -30.84
CA ARG A 185 4.32 3.90 -31.42
C ARG A 185 2.89 3.78 -30.87
N ARG A 186 2.65 2.80 -30.01
CA ARG A 186 1.33 2.45 -29.47
C ARG A 186 1.28 2.70 -27.97
N TYR A 187 0.10 3.05 -27.51
CA TYR A 187 -0.25 3.30 -26.12
C TYR A 187 -0.95 2.06 -25.57
N PHE A 188 -0.73 1.78 -24.30
CA PHE A 188 -1.33 0.66 -23.58
C PHE A 188 -1.95 1.17 -22.28
N PRO A 189 -3.03 0.57 -21.79
CA PRO A 189 -3.62 0.96 -20.53
C PRO A 189 -2.64 0.62 -19.40
N VAL A 190 -2.41 1.58 -18.50
CA VAL A 190 -1.66 1.30 -17.28
C VAL A 190 -2.55 0.46 -16.37
N LYS A 191 -2.11 -0.75 -16.03
CA LYS A 191 -2.77 -1.55 -14.99
C LYS A 191 -2.51 -0.86 -13.66
N ASP A 192 -3.49 -0.84 -12.76
CA ASP A 192 -3.47 -0.16 -11.44
C ASP A 192 -2.27 -0.50 -10.51
N ASN A 193 -1.34 -1.35 -10.94
CA ASN A 193 -0.16 -1.79 -10.19
C ASN A 193 1.10 -0.90 -10.38
N GLU A 194 1.09 0.11 -11.25
CA GLU A 194 2.26 1.01 -11.45
C GLU A 194 2.15 2.38 -10.76
N SER A 195 1.05 2.65 -10.04
CA SER A 195 0.89 3.91 -9.27
C SER A 195 1.58 3.90 -7.89
N ASN A 196 2.28 2.82 -7.53
CA ASN A 196 2.95 2.62 -6.24
C ASN A 196 4.44 2.25 -6.42
N LEU A 197 5.20 3.10 -7.12
CA LEU A 197 6.67 3.04 -7.15
C LEU A 197 7.27 4.45 -7.15
#